data_AF-A0A2V7P6R7-F1
#
_entry.id   AF-A0A2V7P6R7-F1
#
_cell.length_a   1.000
_cell.length_b   1.000
_cell.length_c   1.000
_cell.angle_alpha   90.00
_cell.angle_beta   90.00
_cell.angle_gamma   90.00
#
_symmetry.space_group_name_H-M   'P 1'
#
loop_
_entity.id
_entity.type
_entity.pdbx_description
1 polymer ?
#
loop_
_entity_poly.entity_id
_entity_poly.type
_entity_poly.pdbx_seq_one_letter_code
_entity_poly.pdbx_strand_id
1 'polypeptide(L)'
;MSGARDSLGGVTPGQLHRRPVRRSRAQRARVRGLPDSGPGGGRRIDRGDRAGTALGSTFEELRALRDALPVALRERVAFCLDTAHLHAAGYDVAGDVGGVWDQFDREVGLALLKGLHLNDSKAAPGSHLDRHQWIADGRIGAEAFRRIMRDPRLTRVIKIIETPKGDDALRHDRRMLRRLRAYARGARRPVHVPL
;
A
#
# COMPACT_ATOMS: atom_id res chain seq x y z
N MET A 1 8.89 65.01 -14.51
CA MET A 1 9.54 64.23 -15.58
C MET A 1 9.89 62.87 -14.97
N SER A 2 9.03 61.86 -15.08
CA SER A 2 8.90 60.89 -16.20
C SER A 2 10.17 60.10 -16.47
N GLY A 3 10.07 58.76 -16.39
CA GLY A 3 11.01 57.85 -17.06
C GLY A 3 11.29 56.55 -16.33
N ALA A 4 10.43 55.54 -16.50
CA ALA A 4 10.68 54.14 -16.16
C ALA A 4 11.42 53.41 -17.28
N ARG A 5 12.21 52.35 -16.94
CA ARG A 5 12.07 50.97 -17.45
C ARG A 5 13.23 50.03 -17.05
N ASP A 6 12.81 48.89 -16.47
CA ASP A 6 13.21 47.49 -16.61
C ASP A 6 14.67 47.05 -16.84
N SER A 7 15.09 46.09 -16.01
CA SER A 7 15.81 44.87 -16.43
C SER A 7 15.76 43.78 -15.33
N LEU A 8 14.93 42.76 -15.57
CA LEU A 8 15.14 41.31 -15.42
C LEU A 8 16.30 40.88 -14.47
N GLY A 9 16.08 40.12 -13.40
CA GLY A 9 15.57 38.74 -13.44
C GLY A 9 16.72 37.77 -13.14
N GLY A 10 16.87 37.35 -11.89
CA GLY A 10 17.93 36.42 -11.46
C GLY A 10 17.53 35.63 -10.21
N VAL A 11 16.51 34.79 -10.33
CA VAL A 11 16.20 33.78 -9.30
C VAL A 11 17.18 32.63 -9.49
N THR A 12 18.09 32.48 -8.55
CA THR A 12 18.94 31.29 -8.43
C THR A 12 18.06 30.04 -8.26
N PRO A 13 18.27 28.96 -9.03
CA PRO A 13 17.53 27.73 -8.83
C PRO A 13 17.92 27.12 -7.48
N GLY A 14 17.06 27.35 -6.49
CA GLY A 14 17.13 26.72 -5.19
C GLY A 14 17.16 25.21 -5.34
N GLN A 15 18.14 24.60 -4.69
CA GLN A 15 18.29 23.16 -4.52
C GLN A 15 16.96 22.58 -4.03
N LEU A 16 16.17 22.00 -4.95
CA LEU A 16 15.10 21.08 -4.58
C LEU A 16 15.78 19.94 -3.83
N HIS A 17 15.59 19.93 -2.52
CA HIS A 17 15.99 18.84 -1.64
C HIS A 17 15.23 17.59 -2.11
N ARG A 18 15.82 16.85 -3.06
CA ARG A 18 15.26 15.61 -3.60
C ARG A 18 15.28 14.60 -2.47
N ARG A 19 14.18 14.51 -1.72
CA ARG A 19 13.97 13.45 -0.72
C ARG A 19 14.28 12.10 -1.37
N PRO A 20 15.13 11.27 -0.76
CA PRO A 20 15.51 9.99 -1.36
C PRO A 20 14.28 9.18 -1.73
N VAL A 21 14.31 8.60 -2.93
CA VAL A 21 13.26 7.72 -3.44
C VAL A 21 13.33 6.42 -2.66
N ARG A 22 12.35 6.18 -1.78
CA ARG A 22 12.16 4.85 -1.19
C ARG A 22 11.61 3.94 -2.30
N ARG A 23 12.28 2.82 -2.52
CA ARG A 23 11.90 1.79 -3.52
C ARG A 23 10.96 0.78 -2.85
N SER A 24 10.03 0.17 -3.61
CA SER A 24 8.96 -0.67 -3.05
C SER A 24 9.53 -1.72 -2.10
N ARG A 25 9.17 -1.66 -0.83
CA ARG A 25 9.42 -2.77 0.09
C ARG A 25 8.50 -3.93 -0.32
N ALA A 26 9.00 -5.15 -0.17
CA ALA A 26 8.20 -6.32 -0.48
C ALA A 26 6.97 -6.44 0.43
N GLN A 27 5.97 -7.18 -0.08
CA GLN A 27 4.78 -7.57 0.65
C GLN A 27 5.21 -8.24 1.97
N ARG A 28 4.66 -7.81 3.11
CA ARG A 28 5.18 -8.21 4.43
C ARG A 28 4.49 -9.48 4.91
N ALA A 29 5.26 -10.55 5.08
CA ALA A 29 4.86 -11.68 5.91
C ALA A 29 4.96 -11.30 7.40
N ARG A 30 3.94 -11.61 8.19
CA ARG A 30 3.98 -11.50 9.66
C ARG A 30 3.82 -12.89 10.27
N VAL A 31 4.74 -13.25 11.17
CA VAL A 31 4.64 -14.46 12.00
C VAL A 31 4.01 -14.07 13.34
N ARG A 32 2.97 -14.78 13.78
CA ARG A 32 2.33 -14.56 15.07
C ARG A 32 3.02 -15.45 16.12
N GLY A 33 3.60 -14.84 17.18
CA GLY A 33 3.92 -15.49 18.46
C GLY A 33 5.28 -16.20 18.63
N LEU A 34 6.43 -15.60 18.29
CA LEU A 34 7.69 -16.15 18.83
C LEU A 34 7.64 -16.08 20.38
N PRO A 35 8.02 -17.15 21.11
CA PRO A 35 8.27 -17.01 22.55
C PRO A 35 9.45 -16.05 22.76
N ASP A 36 9.36 -15.21 23.80
CA ASP A 36 10.49 -14.39 24.26
C ASP A 36 11.61 -15.34 24.72
N SER A 37 12.63 -15.47 23.88
CA SER A 37 13.85 -16.19 24.24
C SER A 37 14.98 -15.19 24.49
N GLY A 38 15.12 -14.75 25.74
CA GLY A 38 16.36 -14.33 26.42
C GLY A 38 17.22 -13.18 25.82
N PRO A 39 18.11 -12.57 26.62
CA PRO A 39 18.94 -11.45 26.16
C PRO A 39 20.10 -11.99 25.32
N GLY A 40 19.92 -12.03 24.01
CA GLY A 40 20.92 -12.55 23.09
C GLY A 40 20.62 -12.17 21.66
N GLY A 41 20.84 -10.89 21.33
CA GLY A 41 21.04 -10.40 19.96
C GLY A 41 20.00 -10.87 18.95
N GLY A 42 18.80 -10.28 19.01
CA GLY A 42 17.85 -10.36 17.89
C GLY A 42 18.58 -10.00 16.60
N ARG A 43 18.80 -11.01 15.74
CA ARG A 43 19.54 -10.85 14.50
C ARG A 43 18.66 -10.04 13.56
N ARG A 44 18.78 -8.71 13.67
CA ARG A 44 18.26 -7.74 12.71
C ARG A 44 18.97 -8.07 11.41
N ILE A 45 18.26 -8.66 10.46
CA ILE A 45 18.76 -8.77 9.09
C ILE A 45 18.75 -7.34 8.55
N ASP A 46 19.88 -6.65 8.73
CA ASP A 46 20.15 -5.38 8.10
C ASP A 46 20.53 -5.69 6.65
N ARG A 47 19.62 -5.43 5.70
CA ARG A 47 19.97 -5.47 4.27
C ARG A 47 20.30 -4.05 3.82
N GLY A 48 21.58 -3.87 3.49
CA GLY A 48 22.14 -2.63 2.96
C GLY A 48 21.51 -2.19 1.64
N ASP A 49 21.73 -0.91 1.34
CA ASP A 49 21.18 -0.12 0.24
C ASP A 49 21.56 -0.61 -1.17
N ARG A 50 21.03 -1.76 -1.61
CA ARG A 50 21.06 -2.18 -3.01
C ARG A 50 19.67 -2.53 -3.53
N ALA A 51 19.26 -1.75 -4.52
CA ALA A 51 18.10 -2.00 -5.37
C ALA A 51 18.22 -3.40 -6.01
N GLY A 52 17.24 -4.28 -5.80
CA GLY A 52 17.23 -5.65 -6.36
C GLY A 52 17.11 -6.80 -5.35
N THR A 53 16.90 -6.54 -4.04
CA THR A 53 16.90 -7.59 -3.00
C THR A 53 15.61 -7.70 -2.18
N ALA A 54 14.53 -7.05 -2.59
CA ALA A 54 13.23 -7.17 -1.93
C ALA A 54 12.60 -8.54 -2.26
N LEU A 55 12.57 -9.45 -1.29
CA LEU A 55 11.95 -10.78 -1.42
C LEU A 55 10.45 -10.70 -1.13
N GLY A 56 9.59 -11.27 -1.97
CA GLY A 56 8.13 -11.20 -1.80
C GLY A 56 7.51 -10.07 -2.63
N SER A 57 8.10 -9.79 -3.79
CA SER A 57 7.57 -8.88 -4.79
C SER A 57 6.45 -9.55 -5.60
N THR A 58 6.49 -10.87 -5.76
CA THR A 58 5.44 -11.69 -6.35
C THR A 58 4.75 -12.61 -5.34
N PHE A 59 3.58 -13.12 -5.69
CA PHE A 59 2.83 -14.06 -4.85
C PHE A 59 3.50 -15.43 -4.79
N GLU A 60 4.14 -15.86 -5.87
CA GLU A 60 4.92 -17.10 -5.94
C GLU A 60 6.12 -17.02 -4.98
N GLU A 61 6.79 -15.86 -4.90
CA GLU A 61 7.84 -15.62 -3.90
C GLU A 61 7.28 -15.69 -2.48
N LEU A 62 6.10 -15.13 -2.20
CA LEU A 62 5.47 -15.23 -0.88
C LEU A 62 5.16 -16.69 -0.51
N ARG A 63 4.62 -17.45 -1.46
CA ARG A 63 4.38 -18.87 -1.29
C ARG A 63 5.69 -19.60 -0.99
N ALA A 64 6.72 -19.40 -1.81
CA ALA A 64 8.02 -20.03 -1.64
C ALA A 64 8.65 -19.70 -0.27
N LEU A 65 8.55 -18.45 0.18
CA LEU A 65 9.01 -18.03 1.50
C LEU A 65 8.28 -18.77 2.63
N ARG A 66 6.96 -18.96 2.51
CA ARG A 66 6.19 -19.72 3.49
C ARG A 66 6.49 -21.21 3.44
N ASP A 67 6.64 -21.77 2.25
CA ASP A 67 6.93 -23.20 2.04
C ASP A 67 8.35 -23.55 2.54
N ALA A 68 9.28 -22.60 2.53
CA ALA A 68 10.61 -22.76 3.13
C ALA A 68 10.60 -22.84 4.67
N LEU A 69 9.51 -22.46 5.34
CA LEU A 69 9.41 -22.54 6.80
C LEU A 69 9.13 -23.98 7.27
N PRO A 70 9.62 -24.36 8.47
CA PRO A 70 9.18 -25.59 9.14
C PRO A 70 7.66 -25.65 9.25
N VAL A 71 7.07 -26.84 9.05
CA VAL A 71 5.62 -27.06 9.05
C VAL A 71 4.94 -26.47 10.30
N ALA A 72 5.54 -26.67 11.48
CA ALA A 72 5.05 -26.15 12.76
C ALA A 72 4.95 -24.60 12.81
N LEU A 73 5.69 -23.88 11.98
CA LEU A 73 5.63 -22.42 11.89
C LEU A 73 4.69 -21.91 10.80
N ARG A 74 4.38 -22.72 9.78
CA ARG A 74 3.57 -22.31 8.62
C ARG A 74 2.15 -21.88 8.98
N GLU A 75 1.57 -22.48 10.02
CA GLU A 75 0.23 -22.14 10.54
C GLU A 75 0.20 -20.79 11.26
N ARG A 76 1.37 -20.30 11.68
CA ARG A 76 1.54 -19.06 12.42
C ARG A 76 1.91 -17.88 11.53
N VAL A 77 2.04 -18.12 10.22
CA VAL A 77 2.41 -17.11 9.23
C VAL A 77 1.19 -16.67 8.45
N ALA A 78 1.04 -15.36 8.31
CA ALA A 78 0.03 -14.75 7.48
C ALA A 78 0.61 -13.54 6.74
N PHE A 79 -0.13 -13.04 5.76
CA PHE A 79 0.34 -11.97 4.89
C PHE A 79 -0.41 -10.67 5.09
N CYS A 80 0.34 -9.58 4.94
CA CYS A 80 -0.18 -8.23 4.80
C CYS A 80 0.27 -7.69 3.44
N LEU A 81 -0.70 -7.38 2.58
CA LEU A 81 -0.43 -6.80 1.26
C LEU A 81 -0.61 -5.28 1.31
N ASP A 82 0.02 -4.58 0.38
CA ASP A 82 -0.09 -3.12 0.23
C ASP A 82 -0.49 -2.81 -1.21
N THR A 83 -1.58 -2.05 -1.39
CA THR A 83 -2.11 -1.72 -2.72
C THR A 83 -1.13 -0.91 -3.57
N ALA A 84 -0.35 -0.01 -2.97
CA ALA A 84 0.66 0.77 -3.69
C ALA A 84 1.84 -0.12 -4.11
N HIS A 85 2.24 -1.08 -3.27
CA HIS A 85 3.33 -2.00 -3.61
C HIS A 85 2.92 -2.99 -4.69
N LEU A 86 1.70 -3.52 -4.63
CA LEU A 86 1.14 -4.37 -5.67
C LEU A 86 1.11 -3.63 -7.02
N HIS A 87 0.63 -2.39 -7.03
CA HIS A 87 0.63 -1.56 -8.23
C HIS A 87 2.06 -1.30 -8.76
N ALA A 88 3.00 -0.96 -7.87
CA ALA A 88 4.40 -0.74 -8.24
C ALA A 88 5.09 -2.03 -8.73
N ALA A 89 4.66 -3.20 -8.28
CA ALA A 89 5.13 -4.51 -8.73
C ALA A 89 4.51 -4.96 -10.06
N GLY A 90 3.50 -4.25 -10.57
CA GLY A 90 2.89 -4.51 -11.88
C GLY A 90 1.54 -5.23 -11.83
N TYR A 91 1.00 -5.52 -10.63
CA TYR A 91 -0.36 -6.04 -10.51
C TYR A 91 -1.39 -4.95 -10.88
N ASP A 92 -2.42 -5.33 -11.62
CA ASP A 92 -3.47 -4.40 -12.06
C ASP A 92 -4.48 -4.07 -10.94
N VAL A 93 -3.99 -3.40 -9.90
CA VAL A 93 -4.83 -2.94 -8.79
C VAL A 93 -5.81 -1.86 -9.23
N ALA A 94 -5.48 -1.09 -10.27
CA ALA A 94 -6.29 0.05 -10.71
C ALA A 94 -7.49 -0.39 -11.56
N GLY A 95 -7.27 -1.30 -12.52
CA GLY A 95 -8.28 -1.80 -13.46
C GLY A 95 -9.04 -3.02 -12.93
N ASP A 96 -8.32 -3.99 -12.36
CA ASP A 96 -8.89 -5.26 -11.92
C ASP A 96 -8.32 -5.79 -10.59
N VAL A 97 -8.61 -5.06 -9.52
CA VAL A 97 -8.26 -5.51 -8.17
C VAL A 97 -8.91 -6.86 -7.78
N GLY A 98 -10.02 -7.22 -8.42
CA GLY A 98 -10.69 -8.51 -8.19
C GLY A 98 -9.81 -9.68 -8.66
N GLY A 99 -9.31 -9.59 -9.89
CA GLY A 99 -8.37 -10.56 -10.46
C GLY A 99 -7.04 -10.63 -9.69
N VAL A 100 -6.57 -9.52 -9.11
CA VAL A 100 -5.39 -9.54 -8.21
C VAL A 100 -5.65 -10.41 -6.98
N TRP A 101 -6.85 -10.35 -6.38
CA TRP A 101 -7.22 -11.22 -5.26
C TRP A 101 -7.37 -12.68 -5.68
N ASP A 102 -7.91 -12.94 -6.87
CA ASP A 102 -8.03 -14.30 -7.41
C ASP A 102 -6.64 -14.90 -7.66
N GLN A 103 -5.70 -14.11 -8.16
CA GLN A 103 -4.31 -14.52 -8.31
C GLN A 103 -3.67 -14.81 -6.95
N PHE A 104 -3.86 -13.95 -5.94
CA PHE A 104 -3.33 -14.21 -4.60
C PHE A 104 -3.92 -15.49 -3.99
N ASP A 105 -5.23 -15.73 -4.16
CA ASP A 105 -5.89 -16.92 -3.64
C ASP A 105 -5.34 -18.20 -4.27
N ARG A 106 -5.12 -18.21 -5.58
CA ARG A 106 -4.51 -19.35 -6.28
C ARG A 106 -3.09 -19.63 -5.83
N GLU A 107 -2.23 -18.60 -5.73
CA GLU A 107 -0.80 -18.80 -5.48
C GLU A 107 -0.48 -18.99 -3.99
N VAL A 108 -1.23 -18.33 -3.09
CA VAL A 108 -0.92 -18.28 -1.66
C VAL A 108 -2.09 -18.75 -0.80
N GLY A 109 -3.32 -18.37 -1.18
CA GLY A 109 -4.53 -18.62 -0.41
C GLY A 109 -5.00 -17.38 0.34
N LEU A 110 -6.19 -16.88 -0.01
CA LEU A 110 -6.79 -15.65 0.52
C LEU A 110 -7.07 -15.76 2.01
N ALA A 111 -7.26 -16.97 2.54
CA ALA A 111 -7.38 -17.22 3.98
C ALA A 111 -6.15 -16.75 4.78
N LEU A 112 -4.97 -16.68 4.16
CA LEU A 112 -3.73 -16.18 4.78
C LEU A 112 -3.61 -14.65 4.73
N LEU A 113 -4.48 -13.96 4.00
CA LEU A 113 -4.51 -12.50 4.00
C LEU A 113 -5.16 -11.99 5.29
N LYS A 114 -4.36 -11.39 6.18
CA LYS A 114 -4.86 -10.85 7.47
C LYS A 114 -4.80 -9.33 7.54
N GLY A 115 -3.99 -8.70 6.70
CA GLY A 115 -3.85 -7.25 6.65
C GLY A 115 -3.82 -6.72 5.23
N LEU A 116 -4.36 -5.52 5.05
CA LEU A 116 -4.23 -4.71 3.86
C LEU A 116 -3.81 -3.30 4.26
N HIS A 117 -2.69 -2.85 3.71
CA HIS A 117 -2.36 -1.45 3.68
C HIS A 117 -3.05 -0.83 2.46
N LEU A 118 -3.95 0.12 2.72
CA LEU A 118 -4.67 0.85 1.70
C LEU A 118 -3.92 2.15 1.44
N ASN A 119 -3.13 2.14 0.39
CA ASN A 119 -2.32 3.27 -0.05
C ASN A 119 -2.54 3.45 -1.55
N ASP A 120 -2.87 4.67 -1.97
CA ASP A 120 -2.81 5.01 -3.39
C ASP A 120 -1.34 5.21 -3.79
N SER A 121 -1.04 5.27 -5.08
CA SER A 121 0.33 5.41 -5.60
C SER A 121 0.49 6.68 -6.43
N LYS A 122 1.58 7.42 -6.21
CA LYS A 122 2.04 8.47 -7.15
C LYS A 122 2.77 7.87 -8.35
N ALA A 123 3.37 6.69 -8.16
CA ALA A 123 4.24 6.05 -9.13
C ALA A 123 3.45 5.23 -10.15
N ALA A 124 3.97 5.13 -11.37
CA ALA A 124 3.39 4.36 -12.46
C ALA A 124 3.32 2.85 -12.11
N PRO A 125 2.39 2.09 -12.73
CA PRO A 125 2.35 0.64 -12.58
C PRO A 125 3.67 0.02 -13.03
N GLY A 126 4.15 -1.01 -12.33
CA GLY A 126 5.40 -1.70 -12.66
C GLY A 126 6.67 -0.85 -12.48
N SER A 127 6.59 0.33 -11.85
CA SER A 127 7.75 1.21 -11.68
C SER A 127 8.72 0.77 -10.55
N HIS A 128 8.30 -0.16 -9.69
CA HIS A 128 9.05 -0.59 -8.50
C HIS A 128 9.39 0.54 -7.50
N LEU A 129 8.66 1.67 -7.56
CA LEU A 129 8.85 2.82 -6.66
C LEU A 129 7.81 2.85 -5.53
N ASP A 130 8.27 3.04 -4.30
CA ASP A 130 7.40 3.13 -3.10
C ASP A 130 6.94 4.58 -2.87
N ARG A 131 5.90 5.00 -3.57
CA ARG A 131 5.41 6.38 -3.50
C ARG A 131 3.94 6.42 -3.12
N HIS A 132 3.67 6.27 -1.83
CA HIS A 132 2.32 6.39 -1.29
C HIS A 132 1.69 7.75 -1.60
N GLN A 133 0.39 7.72 -1.81
CA GLN A 133 -0.48 8.85 -2.04
C GLN A 133 -1.74 8.72 -1.18
N TRP A 134 -2.40 9.85 -0.95
CA TRP A 134 -3.74 9.87 -0.37
C TRP A 134 -4.71 9.03 -1.19
N ILE A 135 -5.62 8.33 -0.50
CA ILE A 135 -6.64 7.46 -1.10
C ILE A 135 -7.39 8.19 -2.21
N ALA A 136 -7.38 7.65 -3.42
CA ALA A 136 -8.04 8.17 -4.61
C ALA A 136 -7.42 9.44 -5.24
N ASP A 137 -6.28 9.90 -4.74
CA ASP A 137 -5.56 11.07 -5.27
C ASP A 137 -4.31 10.64 -6.10
N GLY A 138 -4.19 9.34 -6.42
CA GLY A 138 -3.08 8.75 -7.16
C GLY A 138 -3.52 7.96 -8.39
N ARG A 139 -2.62 7.09 -8.87
CA ARG A 139 -2.77 6.29 -10.10
C ARG A 139 -3.59 5.02 -9.91
N ILE A 140 -3.84 4.57 -8.67
CA ILE A 140 -4.75 3.46 -8.40
C ILE A 140 -6.19 3.95 -8.48
N GLY A 141 -6.46 5.14 -7.94
CA GLY A 141 -7.74 5.83 -8.09
C GLY A 141 -8.87 5.28 -7.22
N ALA A 142 -10.00 5.97 -7.24
CA ALA A 142 -11.11 5.73 -6.31
C ALA A 142 -11.77 4.36 -6.45
N GLU A 143 -11.90 3.85 -7.69
CA GLU A 143 -12.73 2.69 -7.97
C GLU A 143 -12.16 1.41 -7.38
N ALA A 144 -10.85 1.21 -7.45
CA ALA A 144 -10.17 0.11 -6.77
C ALA A 144 -10.48 0.08 -5.27
N PHE A 145 -10.38 1.23 -4.57
CA PHE A 145 -10.71 1.30 -3.15
C PHE A 145 -12.20 1.07 -2.87
N ARG A 146 -13.11 1.45 -3.78
CA ARG A 146 -14.54 1.09 -3.63
C ARG A 146 -14.75 -0.41 -3.73
N ARG A 147 -14.12 -1.07 -4.71
CA ARG A 147 -14.17 -2.52 -4.87
C ARG A 147 -13.60 -3.22 -3.63
N ILE A 148 -12.41 -2.83 -3.16
CA ILE A 148 -11.80 -3.38 -1.94
C ILE A 148 -12.71 -3.22 -0.72
N MET A 149 -13.26 -2.03 -0.50
CA MET A 149 -14.08 -1.75 0.69
C MET A 149 -15.45 -2.44 0.66
N ARG A 150 -15.87 -2.98 -0.48
CA ARG A 150 -17.14 -3.69 -0.68
C ARG A 150 -16.97 -5.18 -0.95
N ASP A 151 -15.74 -5.66 -1.09
CA ASP A 151 -15.47 -7.07 -1.37
C ASP A 151 -15.79 -7.93 -0.14
N PRO A 152 -16.78 -8.83 -0.21
CA PRO A 152 -17.19 -9.64 0.94
C PRO A 152 -16.06 -10.56 1.44
N ARG A 153 -15.15 -11.00 0.55
CA ARG A 153 -14.00 -11.85 0.89
C ARG A 153 -13.05 -11.15 1.86
N LEU A 154 -13.02 -9.82 1.81
CA LEU A 154 -12.11 -8.99 2.60
C LEU A 154 -12.72 -8.48 3.90
N THR A 155 -13.98 -8.80 4.23
CA THR A 155 -14.71 -8.24 5.38
C THR A 155 -13.91 -8.33 6.69
N ARG A 156 -13.26 -9.46 6.96
CA ARG A 156 -12.50 -9.73 8.20
C ARG A 156 -11.02 -9.32 8.14
N VAL A 157 -10.52 -8.89 6.97
CA VAL A 157 -9.13 -8.45 6.80
C VAL A 157 -8.95 -7.10 7.49
N ILE A 158 -7.85 -6.88 8.22
CA ILE A 158 -7.55 -5.59 8.86
C ILE A 158 -7.11 -4.60 7.79
N LYS A 159 -7.63 -3.36 7.81
CA LYS A 159 -7.24 -2.30 6.86
C LYS A 159 -6.51 -1.18 7.59
N ILE A 160 -5.32 -0.82 7.11
CA ILE A 160 -4.44 0.20 7.68
C ILE A 160 -4.12 1.22 6.59
N ILE A 161 -3.97 2.50 6.94
CA ILE A 161 -3.51 3.54 6.00
C ILE A 161 -2.11 4.01 6.38
N GLU A 162 -1.24 4.17 5.38
CA GLU A 162 0.11 4.71 5.53
C GLU A 162 0.31 5.90 4.58
N THR A 163 -0.77 6.66 4.37
CA THR A 163 -0.80 7.79 3.45
C THR A 163 0.07 8.95 3.95
N PRO A 164 0.56 9.84 3.05
CA PRO A 164 1.37 11.00 3.45
C PRO A 164 0.72 11.84 4.56
N LYS A 165 1.50 12.24 5.57
CA LYS A 165 0.99 12.93 6.75
C LYS A 165 0.83 14.44 6.59
N GLY A 166 1.53 15.07 5.63
CA GLY A 166 1.46 16.52 5.41
C GLY A 166 1.75 17.33 6.68
N ASP A 167 1.16 18.52 6.75
CA ASP A 167 1.37 19.46 7.86
C ASP A 167 0.41 19.19 9.05
N ASP A 168 -0.71 18.51 8.80
CA ASP A 168 -1.67 18.08 9.81
C ASP A 168 -2.03 16.60 9.63
N ALA A 169 -1.21 15.76 10.27
CA ALA A 169 -1.30 14.30 10.20
C ALA A 169 -2.68 13.77 10.61
N LEU A 170 -3.22 14.26 11.72
CA LEU A 170 -4.46 13.75 12.28
C LEU A 170 -5.66 14.12 11.41
N ARG A 171 -5.71 15.35 10.90
CA ARG A 171 -6.76 15.79 9.97
C ARG A 171 -6.72 14.98 8.67
N HIS A 172 -5.54 14.74 8.12
CA HIS A 172 -5.39 13.96 6.89
C HIS A 172 -5.78 12.50 7.09
N ASP A 173 -5.36 11.86 8.17
CA ASP A 173 -5.77 10.49 8.49
C ASP A 173 -7.29 10.39 8.68
N ARG A 174 -7.90 11.32 9.44
CA ARG A 174 -9.37 11.39 9.59
C ARG A 174 -10.08 11.57 8.24
N ARG A 175 -9.53 12.38 7.33
CA ARG A 175 -10.06 12.56 5.97
C ARG A 175 -10.06 11.24 5.19
N MET A 176 -8.93 10.53 5.19
CA MET A 176 -8.78 9.26 4.47
C MET A 176 -9.68 8.16 5.04
N LEU A 177 -9.75 8.03 6.37
CA LEU A 177 -10.64 7.07 7.02
C LEU A 177 -12.12 7.37 6.73
N ARG A 178 -12.53 8.65 6.72
CA ARG A 178 -13.90 9.03 6.33
C ARG A 178 -14.21 8.66 4.88
N ARG A 179 -13.27 8.89 3.96
CA ARG A 179 -13.41 8.53 2.54
C ARG A 179 -13.58 7.01 2.36
N LEU A 180 -12.72 6.20 2.97
CA LEU A 180 -12.84 4.74 2.92
C LEU A 180 -14.15 4.22 3.53
N ARG A 181 -14.59 4.78 4.66
CA ARG A 181 -15.91 4.45 5.25
C ARG A 181 -17.07 4.82 4.33
N ALA A 182 -16.96 5.93 3.60
CA ALA A 182 -17.97 6.30 2.61
C ALA A 182 -18.01 5.31 1.45
N TYR A 183 -16.86 4.81 0.99
CA TYR A 183 -16.80 3.77 -0.04
C TYR A 183 -17.49 2.48 0.40
N ALA A 184 -17.27 2.05 1.64
CA ALA A 184 -17.90 0.85 2.20
C ALA A 184 -19.44 0.91 2.25
N ARG A 185 -20.01 2.10 2.47
CA ARG A 185 -21.48 2.27 2.61
C ARG A 185 -22.27 2.18 1.30
N GLY A 186 -21.60 2.20 0.14
CA GLY A 186 -22.30 2.30 -1.15
C GLY A 186 -22.96 3.67 -1.39
N ALA A 187 -23.42 3.93 -2.62
CA ALA A 187 -24.49 4.90 -2.80
C ALA A 187 -25.75 4.27 -2.19
N ARG A 188 -26.41 4.94 -1.23
CA ARG A 188 -27.73 4.48 -0.76
C ARG A 188 -28.63 4.40 -1.99
N ARG A 189 -29.13 3.21 -2.34
CA ARG A 189 -30.23 3.11 -3.30
C ARG A 189 -31.38 3.95 -2.73
N PRO A 190 -31.99 4.87 -3.50
CA PRO A 190 -33.22 5.50 -3.06
C PRO A 190 -34.23 4.38 -2.80
N VAL A 191 -34.81 4.40 -1.60
CA VAL A 191 -35.89 3.49 -1.25
C VAL A 191 -37.07 3.90 -2.13
N HIS A 192 -37.43 3.06 -3.09
CA HIS A 192 -38.66 3.24 -3.83
C HIS A 192 -39.81 2.96 -2.87
N VAL A 193 -40.52 4.01 -2.45
CA VAL A 193 -41.79 3.88 -1.73
C VAL A 193 -42.86 3.76 -2.82
N PRO A 194 -43.55 2.61 -2.93
CA PRO A 194 -44.70 2.50 -3.83
C PRO A 194 -45.77 3.49 -3.38
N LEU A 195 -46.40 4.16 -4.35
CA LEU A 195 -47.59 5.00 -4.15
C LEU A 195 -48.80 4.15 -3.73
#